data_AF-A0A1D6KFD8-F1
#
_entry.id   AF-A0A1D6KFD8-F1
#
_cell.length_a   1.000
_cell.length_b   1.000
_cell.length_c   1.000
_cell.angle_alpha   90.00
_cell.angle_beta   90.00
_cell.angle_gamma   90.00
#
_symmetry.space_group_name_H-M   'P 1'
#
loop_
_entity.id
_entity.type
_entity.pdbx_description
1 polymer ?
#
loop_
_entity_poly.entity_id
_entity_poly.type
_entity_poly.pdbx_seq_one_letter_code
_entity_poly.pdbx_strand_id
1 'polypeptide(L)'
;MPARNDAGLAAAELALAVEKHVLESGSIDTVGTVGILQLHPGAINSIPSKSHLEIDVRDIDEKRRNDVIEKIRQSAAHISKNRGVELSEFKIINQDPPALSDKSVVDAMEFAAKQLNLAYKKMISRAYHDSLFMARVSPMGMIFIPCYKGYSHKPEEYASPEDMANGVKVLALTMATLSLE
;
A
#
# COMPACT_ATOMS: atom_id res chain seq x y z
N MET A 1 1.56 36.80 6.75
CA MET A 1 1.24 36.98 5.32
C MET A 1 -0.28 36.98 5.13
N PRO A 2 -0.99 38.00 5.62
CA PRO A 2 -2.46 37.95 5.79
C PRO A 2 -3.27 37.85 4.49
N ALA A 3 -2.68 38.15 3.33
CA ALA A 3 -3.35 38.11 2.02
C ALA A 3 -2.98 36.89 1.16
N ARG A 4 -2.20 35.92 1.68
CA ARG A 4 -1.77 34.75 0.90
C ARG A 4 -2.64 33.53 1.22
N ASN A 5 -2.96 32.77 0.17
CA ASN A 5 -3.58 31.45 0.21
C ASN A 5 -2.68 30.44 -0.53
N ASP A 6 -1.58 30.06 0.13
CA ASP A 6 -0.52 29.24 -0.46
C ASP A 6 -0.92 27.75 -0.55
N ALA A 7 -1.12 27.26 -1.77
CA ALA A 7 -1.52 25.87 -2.02
C ALA A 7 -0.42 24.86 -1.66
N GLY A 8 0.85 25.27 -1.72
CA GLY A 8 1.98 24.41 -1.34
C GLY A 8 2.03 24.16 0.15
N LEU A 9 1.74 25.19 0.97
CA LEU A 9 1.66 25.01 2.42
C LEU A 9 0.43 24.19 2.84
N ALA A 10 -0.70 24.32 2.12
CA ALA A 10 -1.84 23.44 2.33
C ALA A 10 -1.50 21.96 2.03
N ALA A 11 -0.75 21.70 0.95
CA ALA A 11 -0.27 20.35 0.63
C ALA A 11 0.66 19.78 1.70
N ALA A 12 1.59 20.59 2.21
CA ALA A 12 2.51 20.17 3.28
C ALA A 12 1.75 19.79 4.56
N GLU A 13 0.75 20.59 4.96
CA GLU A 13 -0.10 20.27 6.11
C GLU A 13 -0.90 18.97 5.90
N LEU A 14 -1.44 18.76 4.70
CA LEU A 14 -2.19 17.56 4.40
C LEU A 14 -1.29 16.32 4.41
N ALA A 15 -0.07 16.40 3.88
CA ALA A 15 0.88 15.30 3.90
C ALA A 15 1.25 14.86 5.33
N LEU A 16 1.46 15.83 6.24
CA LEU A 16 1.69 15.53 7.66
C LEU A 16 0.43 14.99 8.36
N ALA A 17 -0.76 15.46 7.96
CA ALA A 17 -2.02 14.93 8.47
C ALA A 17 -2.24 13.46 8.07
N VAL A 18 -1.81 13.05 6.87
CA VAL A 18 -1.84 11.64 6.45
C VAL A 18 -1.02 10.78 7.42
N GLU A 19 0.24 11.14 7.67
CA GLU A 19 1.10 10.42 8.62
C GLU A 19 0.45 10.35 10.01
N LYS A 20 -0.03 11.50 10.52
CA LYS A 20 -0.71 11.58 11.80
C LYS A 20 -1.89 10.60 11.89
N HIS A 21 -2.79 10.59 10.90
CA HIS A 21 -3.99 9.74 10.94
C HIS A 21 -3.67 8.25 10.81
N VAL A 22 -2.61 7.90 10.07
CA VAL A 22 -2.09 6.53 10.02
C VAL A 22 -1.59 6.09 11.39
N LEU A 23 -0.77 6.91 12.06
CA LEU A 23 -0.24 6.59 13.39
C LEU A 23 -1.35 6.52 14.45
N GLU A 24 -2.36 7.39 14.37
CA GLU A 24 -3.53 7.38 15.25
C GLU A 24 -4.38 6.11 15.16
N SER A 25 -4.23 5.31 14.11
CA SER A 25 -4.93 4.02 13.99
C SER A 25 -4.49 3.01 15.07
N GLY A 26 -3.30 3.21 15.65
CA GLY A 26 -2.73 2.36 16.69
C GLY A 26 -2.28 0.97 16.20
N SER A 27 -2.36 0.69 14.90
CA SER A 27 -1.96 -0.58 14.31
C SER A 27 -0.70 -0.45 13.46
N ILE A 28 0.22 -1.40 13.62
CA ILE A 28 1.43 -1.50 12.80
C ILE A 28 1.13 -1.92 11.35
N ASP A 29 -0.08 -2.40 11.07
CA ASP A 29 -0.50 -2.83 9.73
C ASP A 29 -1.09 -1.69 8.90
N THR A 30 -1.45 -0.57 9.54
CA THR A 30 -1.88 0.64 8.84
C THR A 30 -0.67 1.36 8.26
N VAL A 31 -0.70 1.62 6.96
CA VAL A 31 0.30 2.44 6.28
C VAL A 31 -0.39 3.52 5.46
N GLY A 32 0.29 4.66 5.32
CA GLY A 32 -0.13 5.67 4.37
C GLY A 32 1.05 6.56 3.96
N THR A 33 1.03 7.03 2.73
CA THR A 33 2.18 7.70 2.12
C THR A 33 1.71 8.70 1.08
N VAL A 34 2.26 9.91 1.12
CA VAL A 34 2.17 10.85 0.00
C VAL A 34 3.33 10.56 -0.94
N GLY A 35 3.08 9.76 -1.97
CA GLY A 35 4.12 9.36 -2.92
C GLY A 35 4.42 10.42 -3.98
N ILE A 36 3.43 11.27 -4.27
CA ILE A 36 3.53 12.36 -5.24
C ILE A 36 3.05 13.65 -4.58
N LEU A 37 3.87 14.70 -4.68
CA LEU A 37 3.52 16.06 -4.35
C LEU A 37 4.09 16.99 -5.42
N GLN A 38 3.22 17.66 -6.15
CA GLN A 38 3.60 18.57 -7.22
C GLN A 38 3.09 19.98 -6.93
N LEU A 39 3.91 20.98 -7.26
CA LEU A 39 3.58 22.40 -7.07
C LEU A 39 3.54 23.11 -8.41
N HIS A 40 2.56 23.99 -8.59
CA HIS A 40 2.46 24.84 -9.77
C HIS A 40 2.43 26.32 -9.35
N PRO A 41 3.20 27.22 -9.98
CA PRO A 41 3.99 26.99 -11.21
C PRO A 41 5.34 26.31 -11.02
N GLY A 42 5.77 26.05 -9.78
CA GLY A 42 7.05 25.38 -9.51
C GLY A 42 8.27 26.28 -9.69
N ALA A 43 8.10 27.58 -9.44
CA ALA A 43 9.19 28.57 -9.48
C ALA A 43 9.49 29.10 -8.07
N ILE A 44 10.77 29.23 -7.73
CA ILE A 44 11.25 29.61 -6.39
C ILE A 44 10.68 30.96 -5.89
N ASN A 45 10.37 31.87 -6.80
CA ASN A 45 9.87 33.22 -6.51
C ASN A 45 8.38 33.40 -6.83
N SER A 46 7.64 32.32 -7.07
CA SER A 46 6.20 32.35 -7.34
C SER A 46 5.45 31.51 -6.33
N ILE A 47 4.48 32.11 -5.63
CA ILE A 47 3.66 31.41 -4.63
C ILE A 47 2.87 30.31 -5.36
N PRO A 48 2.89 29.04 -4.89
CA PRO A 48 2.13 27.99 -5.50
C PRO A 48 0.63 28.32 -5.51
N SER A 49 0.05 28.41 -6.70
CA SER A 49 -1.39 28.63 -6.89
C SER A 49 -2.16 27.31 -6.91
N LYS A 50 -1.48 26.21 -7.22
CA LYS A 50 -2.02 24.84 -7.15
C LYS A 50 -0.98 23.89 -6.58
N SER A 51 -1.48 22.88 -5.89
CA SER A 51 -0.73 21.70 -5.48
C SER A 51 -1.52 20.45 -5.81
N HIS A 52 -0.82 19.37 -6.10
CA HIS A 52 -1.39 18.06 -6.43
C HIS A 52 -0.72 17.01 -5.56
N LEU A 53 -1.52 16.17 -4.91
CA LEU A 53 -1.05 15.09 -4.06
C LEU A 53 -1.66 13.76 -4.52
N GLU A 54 -0.86 12.71 -4.53
CA GLU A 54 -1.37 11.33 -4.62
C GLU A 54 -0.99 10.58 -3.35
N ILE A 55 -2.02 10.04 -2.68
CA ILE A 55 -1.93 9.49 -1.34
C ILE A 55 -2.31 8.01 -1.43
N ASP A 56 -1.41 7.15 -0.98
CA ASP A 56 -1.63 5.72 -0.81
C ASP A 56 -1.96 5.43 0.65
N VAL A 57 -3.02 4.66 0.94
CA VAL A 57 -3.40 4.22 2.29
C VAL A 57 -3.83 2.76 2.25
N ARG A 58 -3.27 1.92 3.13
CA ARG A 58 -3.54 0.47 3.16
C ARG A 58 -3.66 -0.04 4.59
N ASP A 59 -4.45 -1.09 4.74
CA ASP A 59 -4.59 -1.86 5.98
C ASP A 59 -5.16 -3.25 5.64
N ILE A 60 -4.89 -4.24 6.48
CA ILE A 60 -5.58 -5.53 6.46
C ILE A 60 -7.01 -5.44 7.01
N ASP A 61 -7.27 -4.49 7.92
CA ASP A 61 -8.59 -4.18 8.43
C ASP A 61 -9.23 -3.07 7.58
N GLU A 62 -10.26 -3.44 6.81
CA GLU A 62 -10.92 -2.54 5.87
C GLU A 62 -11.54 -1.32 6.57
N LYS A 63 -12.15 -1.52 7.74
CA LYS A 63 -12.79 -0.45 8.48
C LYS A 63 -11.75 0.55 8.98
N ARG A 64 -10.65 0.07 9.55
CA ARG A 64 -9.56 0.93 10.03
C ARG A 64 -8.94 1.77 8.93
N ARG A 65 -8.70 1.19 7.74
CA ARG A 65 -8.29 1.96 6.55
C ARG A 65 -9.31 3.03 6.19
N ASN A 66 -10.59 2.67 6.13
CA ASN A 66 -11.66 3.60 5.74
C ASN A 66 -11.77 4.76 6.73
N ASP A 67 -11.59 4.49 8.03
CA ASP A 67 -11.56 5.53 9.07
C ASP A 67 -10.38 6.50 8.86
N VAL A 68 -9.21 6.02 8.42
CA VAL A 68 -8.06 6.89 8.06
C VAL A 68 -8.36 7.74 6.83
N ILE A 69 -8.92 7.17 5.76
CA ILE A 69 -9.29 7.90 4.54
C ILE A 69 -10.28 9.02 4.87
N GLU A 70 -11.28 8.74 5.70
CA GLU A 70 -12.27 9.72 6.12
C GLU A 70 -11.65 10.86 6.94
N LYS A 71 -10.71 10.55 7.86
CA LYS A 71 -9.94 11.57 8.59
C LYS A 71 -9.11 12.44 7.65
N ILE A 72 -8.47 11.85 6.63
CA ILE A 72 -7.71 12.61 5.62
C ILE A 72 -8.63 13.57 4.86
N ARG A 73 -9.83 13.11 4.45
CA ARG A 73 -10.84 13.95 3.80
C ARG A 73 -11.27 15.13 4.67
N GLN A 74 -11.51 14.88 5.96
CA GLN A 74 -11.87 15.91 6.93
C GLN A 74 -10.73 16.92 7.12
N SER A 75 -9.48 16.45 7.24
CA SER A 75 -8.30 17.30 7.33
C SER A 75 -8.10 18.15 6.07
N ALA A 76 -8.30 17.60 4.87
CA ALA A 76 -8.23 18.37 3.62
C ALA A 76 -9.24 19.52 3.61
N ALA A 77 -10.49 19.27 4.02
CA ALA A 77 -11.53 20.30 4.11
C ALA A 77 -11.23 21.35 5.20
N HIS A 78 -10.65 20.94 6.32
CA HIS A 78 -10.27 21.86 7.40
C HIS A 78 -9.08 22.75 6.99
N ILE A 79 -8.05 22.15 6.39
CA ILE A 79 -6.85 22.83 5.91
C ILE A 79 -7.22 23.83 4.81
N SER A 80 -8.06 23.45 3.85
CA SER A 80 -8.47 24.35 2.76
C SER A 80 -9.15 25.62 3.30
N LYS A 81 -10.08 25.46 4.25
CA LYS A 81 -10.74 26.57 4.93
C LYS A 81 -9.75 27.46 5.69
N ASN A 82 -8.86 26.88 6.50
CA ASN A 82 -7.91 27.64 7.31
C ASN A 82 -6.86 28.38 6.46
N ARG A 83 -6.46 27.78 5.34
CA ARG A 83 -5.48 28.35 4.41
C ARG A 83 -6.12 29.32 3.40
N GLY A 84 -7.45 29.40 3.33
CA GLY A 84 -8.16 30.22 2.35
C GLY A 84 -7.95 29.76 0.90
N VAL A 85 -7.68 28.46 0.70
CA VAL A 85 -7.53 27.83 -0.62
C VAL A 85 -8.79 27.04 -0.97
N GLU A 86 -9.03 26.84 -2.25
CA GLU A 86 -10.08 25.95 -2.73
C GLU A 86 -9.59 24.49 -2.69
N LEU A 87 -10.40 23.57 -2.15
CA LEU A 87 -10.20 22.14 -2.35
C LEU A 87 -10.85 21.76 -3.69
N SER A 88 -10.11 21.95 -4.78
CA SER A 88 -10.63 21.78 -6.15
C SER A 88 -10.94 20.33 -6.49
N GLU A 89 -10.24 19.36 -5.88
CA GLU A 89 -10.49 17.93 -6.09
C GLU A 89 -10.17 17.13 -4.82
N PHE A 90 -11.04 16.17 -4.50
CA PHE A 90 -10.75 15.07 -3.58
C PHE A 90 -11.38 13.81 -4.18
N LYS A 91 -10.56 12.99 -4.83
CA LYS A 91 -11.01 11.84 -5.59
C LYS A 91 -10.38 10.56 -5.05
N ILE A 92 -11.23 9.63 -4.62
CA ILE A 92 -10.81 8.27 -4.31
C ILE A 92 -10.66 7.53 -5.65
N ILE A 93 -9.42 7.25 -6.05
CA ILE A 93 -9.14 6.54 -7.31
C ILE A 93 -9.56 5.07 -7.21
N ASN A 94 -9.24 4.41 -6.09
CA ASN A 94 -9.66 3.07 -5.76
C ASN A 94 -9.74 2.88 -4.24
N GLN A 95 -10.55 1.92 -3.80
CA GLN A 95 -10.77 1.58 -2.39
C GLN A 95 -11.22 0.11 -2.26
N ASP A 96 -10.30 -0.80 -2.59
CA ASP A 96 -10.60 -2.22 -2.74
C ASP A 96 -10.62 -2.99 -1.41
N PRO A 97 -11.56 -3.93 -1.17
CA PRO A 97 -11.55 -4.74 0.04
C PRO A 97 -10.32 -5.67 0.09
N PRO A 98 -9.86 -6.09 1.28
CA PRO A 98 -8.79 -7.09 1.40
C PRO A 98 -9.26 -8.45 0.84
N ALA A 99 -8.30 -9.29 0.43
CA ALA A 99 -8.55 -10.67 0.05
C ALA A 99 -7.91 -11.64 1.04
N LEU A 100 -8.57 -12.77 1.26
CA LEU A 100 -8.00 -13.92 1.96
C LEU A 100 -7.49 -14.92 0.94
N SER A 101 -6.31 -15.48 1.20
CA SER A 101 -5.86 -16.66 0.44
C SER A 101 -6.76 -17.84 0.75
N ASP A 102 -7.05 -18.63 -0.28
CA ASP A 102 -7.86 -19.84 -0.17
C ASP A 102 -7.14 -20.89 0.67
N LYS A 103 -7.90 -21.58 1.53
CA LYS A 103 -7.36 -22.57 2.45
C LYS A 103 -6.71 -23.75 1.72
N SER A 104 -7.29 -24.27 0.64
CA SER A 104 -6.70 -25.42 -0.07
C SER A 104 -5.36 -25.04 -0.71
N VAL A 105 -5.28 -23.84 -1.27
CA VAL A 105 -4.04 -23.32 -1.87
C VAL A 105 -2.97 -23.10 -0.80
N VAL A 106 -3.33 -22.53 0.35
CA VAL A 106 -2.41 -22.38 1.49
C VAL A 106 -1.91 -23.72 2.00
N ASP A 107 -2.80 -24.70 2.17
CA ASP A 107 -2.42 -26.04 2.65
C ASP A 107 -1.48 -26.73 1.64
N ALA A 108 -1.70 -26.58 0.33
CA ALA A 108 -0.81 -27.08 -0.72
C ALA A 108 0.57 -26.40 -0.72
N MET A 109 0.64 -25.09 -0.46
CA MET A 109 1.91 -24.38 -0.29
C MET A 109 2.67 -24.84 0.95
N GLU A 110 1.98 -25.03 2.08
CA GLU A 110 2.60 -25.55 3.30
C GLU A 110 3.11 -26.98 3.12
N PHE A 111 2.37 -27.82 2.42
CA PHE A 111 2.81 -29.15 2.03
C PHE A 111 4.09 -29.08 1.19
N ALA A 112 4.10 -28.27 0.15
CA ALA A 112 5.26 -28.12 -0.74
C ALA A 112 6.51 -27.65 0.01
N ALA A 113 6.39 -26.63 0.87
CA ALA A 113 7.51 -26.14 1.68
C ALA A 113 8.08 -27.23 2.61
N LYS A 114 7.22 -28.03 3.25
CA LYS A 114 7.63 -29.15 4.11
C LYS A 114 8.37 -30.24 3.33
N GLN A 115 7.83 -30.66 2.17
CA GLN A 115 8.48 -31.68 1.33
C GLN A 115 9.86 -31.25 0.82
N LEU A 116 10.02 -29.95 0.57
CA LEU A 116 11.28 -29.35 0.12
C LEU A 116 12.24 -29.03 1.28
N ASN A 117 11.86 -29.30 2.54
CA ASN A 117 12.61 -28.96 3.75
C ASN A 117 12.95 -27.46 3.85
N LEU A 118 12.02 -26.59 3.43
CA LEU A 118 12.17 -25.14 3.50
C LEU A 118 11.44 -24.58 4.73
N ALA A 119 12.12 -23.70 5.48
CA ALA A 119 11.51 -22.98 6.57
C ALA A 119 10.49 -21.96 6.03
N TYR A 120 9.35 -21.82 6.70
CA TYR A 120 8.29 -20.90 6.27
C TYR A 120 7.51 -20.34 7.47
N LYS A 121 6.75 -19.27 7.21
CA LYS A 121 5.74 -18.75 8.13
C LYS A 121 4.54 -18.24 7.34
N LYS A 122 3.37 -18.20 7.97
CA LYS A 122 2.21 -17.45 7.45
C LYS A 122 2.43 -15.97 7.70
N MET A 123 2.08 -15.15 6.72
CA MET A 123 2.14 -13.70 6.80
C MET A 123 1.13 -13.07 5.85
N ILE A 124 0.84 -11.78 6.09
CA ILE A 124 0.04 -10.96 5.17
C ILE A 124 0.94 -10.30 4.13
N SER A 125 0.40 -10.01 2.96
CA SER A 125 1.02 -9.03 2.05
C SER A 125 0.59 -7.62 2.43
N ARG A 126 1.55 -6.70 2.52
CA ARG A 126 1.30 -5.26 2.67
C ARG A 126 1.17 -4.54 1.32
N ALA A 127 1.78 -5.09 0.28
CA ALA A 127 1.59 -4.65 -1.08
C ALA A 127 0.32 -5.29 -1.66
N TYR A 128 -0.40 -4.56 -2.51
CA TYR A 128 -1.38 -5.22 -3.37
C TYR A 128 -0.67 -5.86 -4.55
N HIS A 129 -1.29 -6.88 -5.12
CA HIS A 129 -0.82 -7.62 -6.29
C HIS A 129 -2.02 -7.99 -7.14
N ASP A 130 -1.81 -8.42 -8.37
CA ASP A 130 -2.89 -8.93 -9.23
C ASP A 130 -3.70 -10.04 -8.53
N SER A 131 -3.05 -10.82 -7.66
CA SER A 131 -3.68 -11.82 -6.79
C SER A 131 -4.86 -11.29 -5.97
N LEU A 132 -4.86 -10.02 -5.56
CA LEU A 132 -5.98 -9.38 -4.87
C LEU A 132 -7.27 -9.43 -5.70
N PHE A 133 -7.15 -9.19 -7.01
CA PHE A 133 -8.28 -9.21 -7.93
C PHE A 133 -8.60 -10.64 -8.41
N MET A 134 -7.57 -11.47 -8.62
CA MET A 134 -7.76 -12.88 -9.01
C MET A 134 -8.50 -13.69 -7.94
N ALA A 135 -8.37 -13.34 -6.66
CA ALA A 135 -9.14 -13.94 -5.56
C ALA A 135 -10.66 -13.76 -5.69
N ARG A 136 -11.13 -12.83 -6.54
CA ARG A 136 -12.56 -12.66 -6.85
C ARG A 136 -13.07 -13.67 -7.89
N VAL A 137 -12.15 -14.36 -8.57
CA VAL A 137 -12.44 -15.24 -9.70
C VAL A 137 -12.14 -16.70 -9.38
N SER A 138 -11.09 -16.97 -8.59
CA SER A 138 -10.67 -18.33 -8.25
C SER A 138 -10.05 -18.40 -6.86
N PRO A 139 -9.91 -19.62 -6.28
CA PRO A 139 -8.99 -19.86 -5.18
C PRO A 139 -7.62 -19.24 -5.47
N MET A 140 -7.04 -18.54 -4.49
CA MET A 140 -5.83 -17.75 -4.67
C MET A 140 -4.87 -17.96 -3.50
N GLY A 141 -3.57 -18.01 -3.78
CA GLY A 141 -2.51 -17.99 -2.78
C GLY A 141 -1.28 -17.27 -3.32
N MET A 142 -0.37 -16.87 -2.43
CA MET A 142 0.89 -16.22 -2.78
C MET A 142 2.06 -16.88 -2.06
N ILE A 143 3.17 -17.05 -2.77
CA ILE A 143 4.46 -17.50 -2.23
C ILE A 143 5.37 -16.28 -2.16
N PHE A 144 5.84 -15.94 -0.97
CA PHE A 144 6.90 -14.96 -0.80
C PHE A 144 8.25 -15.61 -0.60
N ILE A 145 9.27 -14.98 -1.20
CA ILE A 145 10.68 -15.26 -0.95
C ILE A 145 11.33 -14.06 -0.23
N PRO A 146 12.42 -14.26 0.51
CA PRO A 146 13.17 -13.17 1.09
C PRO A 146 13.70 -12.19 0.03
N CYS A 147 13.76 -10.91 0.39
CA CYS A 147 14.55 -9.92 -0.33
C CYS A 147 15.47 -9.17 0.64
N TYR A 148 16.61 -8.69 0.13
CA TYR A 148 17.64 -8.05 0.92
C TYR A 148 17.07 -6.84 1.70
N LYS A 149 17.10 -6.92 3.04
CA LYS A 149 16.59 -5.91 3.99
C LYS A 149 15.12 -5.51 3.78
N GLY A 150 14.32 -6.29 3.05
CA GLY A 150 12.94 -5.92 2.73
C GLY A 150 12.84 -4.77 1.72
N TYR A 151 13.93 -4.45 1.01
CA TYR A 151 13.93 -3.36 0.03
C TYR A 151 13.14 -3.73 -1.21
N SER A 152 12.31 -2.78 -1.66
CA SER A 152 11.57 -2.85 -2.91
C SER A 152 11.33 -1.43 -3.46
N HIS A 153 11.02 -1.31 -4.75
CA HIS A 153 10.82 -0.03 -5.47
C HIS A 153 12.03 0.92 -5.41
N LYS A 154 13.24 0.37 -5.29
CA LYS A 154 14.51 1.11 -5.32
C LYS A 154 15.66 0.20 -5.77
N PRO A 155 16.78 0.75 -6.28
CA PRO A 155 17.83 -0.04 -6.92
C PRO A 155 18.51 -1.11 -6.06
N GLU A 156 18.46 -0.98 -4.73
CA GLU A 156 19.01 -1.97 -3.79
C GLU A 156 18.10 -3.19 -3.58
N GLU A 157 16.93 -3.23 -4.23
CA GLU A 157 16.08 -4.42 -4.28
C GLU A 157 16.87 -5.60 -4.85
N TYR A 158 16.90 -6.72 -4.11
CA TYR A 158 17.63 -7.90 -4.49
C TYR A 158 17.04 -9.15 -3.84
N ALA A 159 16.90 -10.21 -4.62
CA ALA A 159 16.67 -11.57 -4.14
C ALA A 159 17.82 -12.46 -4.60
N SER A 160 18.31 -13.34 -3.73
CA SER A 160 19.41 -14.22 -4.10
C SER A 160 18.93 -15.28 -5.13
N PRO A 161 19.83 -15.80 -5.98
CA PRO A 161 19.49 -16.93 -6.85
C PRO A 161 18.90 -18.13 -6.11
N GLU A 162 19.36 -18.38 -4.88
CA GLU A 162 18.84 -19.44 -4.02
C GLU A 162 17.42 -19.16 -3.54
N ASP A 163 17.13 -17.95 -3.05
CA ASP A 163 15.78 -17.55 -2.63
C ASP A 163 14.80 -17.67 -3.80
N MET A 164 15.19 -17.19 -4.98
CA MET A 164 14.39 -17.32 -6.21
C MET A 164 14.16 -18.79 -6.58
N ALA A 165 15.21 -19.61 -6.58
CA ALA A 165 15.09 -21.03 -6.88
C ALA A 165 14.19 -21.77 -5.88
N ASN A 166 14.25 -21.43 -4.60
CA ASN A 166 13.38 -21.99 -3.57
C ASN A 166 11.92 -21.61 -3.81
N GLY A 167 11.63 -20.34 -4.12
CA GLY A 167 10.30 -19.89 -4.51
C GLY A 167 9.74 -20.64 -5.72
N VAL A 168 10.57 -20.82 -6.76
CA VAL A 168 10.20 -21.58 -7.96
C VAL A 168 9.89 -23.04 -7.64
N LYS A 169 10.68 -23.70 -6.78
CA LYS A 169 10.43 -25.09 -6.37
C LYS A 169 9.12 -25.23 -5.59
N VAL A 170 8.83 -24.32 -4.66
CA VAL A 170 7.57 -24.32 -3.91
C VAL A 170 6.41 -24.13 -4.88
N LEU A 171 6.49 -23.15 -5.79
CA LEU A 171 5.48 -22.91 -6.81
C LEU A 171 5.21 -24.16 -7.66
N ALA A 172 6.26 -24.78 -8.20
CA ALA A 172 6.13 -25.96 -9.05
C ALA A 172 5.46 -27.13 -8.32
N LEU A 173 5.85 -27.39 -7.07
CA LEU A 173 5.28 -28.49 -6.29
C LEU A 173 3.83 -28.19 -5.85
N THR A 174 3.53 -26.95 -5.46
CA THR A 174 2.14 -26.53 -5.15
C THR A 174 1.23 -26.71 -6.36
N MET A 175 1.67 -26.28 -7.55
CA MET A 175 0.90 -26.47 -8.78
C MET A 175 0.71 -27.95 -9.11
N ALA A 176 1.74 -28.78 -8.93
CA ALA A 176 1.63 -30.22 -9.12
C ALA A 176 0.64 -30.87 -8.14
N THR A 177 0.63 -30.45 -6.86
CA THR A 177 -0.34 -30.93 -5.87
C THR A 177 -1.76 -30.55 -6.26
N LEU A 178 -2.01 -29.28 -6.58
CA LEU A 178 -3.35 -28.79 -6.93
C LEU A 178 -3.87 -29.32 -8.27
N SER A 179 -2.98 -29.76 -9.18
CA SER A 179 -3.38 -30.34 -10.46
C SER A 179 -3.90 -31.79 -10.36
N LEU A 180 -3.68 -32.45 -9.22
CA LEU A 180 -4.13 -33.83 -8.98
C LEU A 180 -5.51 -33.90 -8.31
N GLU A 181 -6.07 -32.75 -7.94
CA GLU A 181 -7.43 -32.57 -7.44
C GLU A 181 -8.40 -32.25 -8.60
#